data_AF-A0A0D6PBP5-F1
#
_entry.id   AF-A0A0D6PBP5-F1
#
_cell.length_a   1.000
_cell.length_b   1.000
_cell.length_c   1.000
_cell.angle_alpha   90.00
_cell.angle_beta   90.00
_cell.angle_gamma   90.00
#
_symmetry.space_group_name_H-M   'P 1'
#
loop_
_entity.id
_entity.type
_entity.pdbx_description
1 polymer ?
#
loop_
_entity_poly.entity_id
_entity_poly.type
_entity_poly.pdbx_seq_one_letter_code
_entity_poly.pdbx_strand_id
1 'polypeptide(L)' 'MKTMSAREAKNGFGLMIDTARAEPVLIEKHGRGVVVVVAVEEYERLAAGQMNRETQDGDRPAAKNGGERK' A
#
# COMPACT_ATOMS: atom_id res chain seq x y z
N MET A 1 9.07 -2.10 -10.73
CA MET A 1 8.15 -2.98 -9.96
C MET A 1 8.13 -4.31 -10.67
N LYS A 2 8.56 -5.36 -9.98
CA LYS A 2 8.63 -6.72 -10.52
C LYS A 2 7.38 -7.49 -10.15
N THR A 3 6.93 -8.39 -11.01
CA THR A 3 5.80 -9.29 -10.72
C THR A 3 6.29 -10.72 -10.63
N MET A 4 5.76 -11.48 -9.68
CA MET A 4 6.00 -12.92 -9.57
C MET A 4 4.75 -13.65 -9.09
N SER A 5 4.59 -14.90 -9.49
CA SER A 5 3.53 -15.75 -8.98
C SER A 5 3.78 -16.17 -7.53
N ALA A 6 2.70 -16.53 -6.82
CA ALA A 6 2.80 -17.12 -5.48
C ALA A 6 3.68 -18.39 -5.45
N ARG A 7 3.75 -19.14 -6.55
CA ARG A 7 4.62 -20.32 -6.68
C ARG A 7 6.10 -19.93 -6.75
N GLU A 8 6.44 -18.93 -7.55
CA GLU A 8 7.81 -18.43 -7.67
C GLU A 8 8.28 -17.79 -6.36
N ALA A 9 7.42 -17.02 -5.71
CA ALA A 9 7.69 -16.44 -4.40
C ALA A 9 7.97 -17.52 -3.34
N LYS A 10 7.15 -18.58 -3.31
CA LYS A 10 7.34 -19.73 -2.41
C LYS A 10 8.67 -20.44 -2.67
N ASN A 11 9.00 -20.70 -3.93
CA ASN A 11 10.18 -21.49 -4.30
C ASN A 11 11.47 -20.67 -4.30
N GLY A 12 11.39 -19.36 -4.48
CA GLY A 12 12.51 -18.43 -4.61
C GLY A 12 12.47 -17.32 -3.55
N PHE A 13 12.12 -17.65 -2.31
CA PHE A 13 11.93 -16.66 -1.24
C PHE A 13 13.17 -15.76 -1.05
N GLY A 14 14.38 -16.33 -1.05
CA GLY A 14 15.62 -15.53 -0.95
C GLY A 14 15.75 -14.50 -2.08
N LEU A 15 15.57 -14.94 -3.33
CA LEU A 15 15.58 -14.06 -4.51
C LEU A 15 14.49 -12.99 -4.43
N MET A 16 13.31 -13.34 -3.92
CA MET A 16 12.22 -12.39 -3.71
C MET A 16 12.62 -11.32 -2.71
N ILE A 17 13.24 -11.69 -1.58
CA ILE A 17 13.71 -10.74 -0.57
C ILE A 17 14.78 -9.81 -1.16
N ASP A 18 15.78 -10.36 -1.85
CA ASP A 18 16.83 -9.57 -2.48
C ASP A 18 16.26 -8.60 -3.51
N THR A 19 15.28 -9.04 -4.30
CA THR A 19 14.59 -8.17 -5.26
C THR A 19 13.76 -7.10 -4.54
N ALA A 20 13.01 -7.47 -3.50
CA ALA A 20 12.16 -6.55 -2.73
C ALA A 20 12.94 -5.44 -2.02
N ARG A 21 14.22 -5.69 -1.71
CA ARG A 21 15.14 -4.66 -1.21
C ARG A 21 15.55 -3.64 -2.27
N ALA A 22 15.57 -4.02 -3.54
CA ALA A 22 15.95 -3.14 -4.65
C ALA A 22 14.74 -2.45 -5.30
N GLU A 23 13.61 -3.14 -5.42
CA GLU A 23 12.38 -2.61 -5.99
C GLU A 23 11.13 -3.33 -5.45
N PRO A 24 9.93 -2.71 -5.46
CA PRO A 24 8.69 -3.37 -5.07
C PRO A 24 8.38 -4.61 -5.92
N VAL A 25 7.95 -5.68 -5.26
CA VAL A 25 7.58 -6.95 -5.88
C VAL A 25 6.09 -7.23 -5.70
N LEU A 26 5.32 -7.28 -6.79
CA LEU A 26 3.93 -7.72 -6.80
C LEU A 26 3.84 -9.25 -6.85
N ILE A 27 3.14 -9.83 -5.90
CA ILE A 27 2.82 -11.26 -5.87
C ILE A 27 1.43 -11.47 -6.45
N GLU A 28 1.33 -12.35 -7.43
CA GLU A 28 0.07 -12.72 -8.06
C GLU A 28 -0.37 -14.14 -7.69
N LYS A 29 -1.69 -14.29 -7.52
CA LYS A 29 -2.34 -15.59 -7.40
C LYS A 29 -3.44 -15.68 -8.45
N HIS A 30 -3.37 -16.69 -9.31
CA HIS A 30 -4.30 -16.88 -10.44
C HIS A 30 -4.48 -15.61 -11.31
N GLY A 31 -3.38 -14.90 -11.58
CA GLY A 31 -3.37 -13.69 -12.42
C GLY A 31 -3.96 -12.45 -11.76
N ARG A 32 -4.14 -12.46 -10.43
CA ARG A 32 -4.53 -11.26 -9.66
C ARG A 32 -3.43 -10.91 -8.67
N GLY A 33 -3.03 -9.64 -8.67
CA GLY A 33 -2.16 -9.08 -7.63
C GLY A 33 -2.81 -9.21 -6.26
N VAL A 34 -2.14 -9.86 -5.32
CA VAL A 34 -2.65 -10.10 -3.96
C VAL A 34 -1.81 -9.43 -2.88
N VAL A 35 -0.49 -9.33 -3.07
CA VAL A 35 0.44 -8.78 -2.09
C VAL A 35 1.53 -8.01 -2.80
N VAL A 36 2.03 -6.94 -2.20
CA VAL A 36 3.27 -6.27 -2.63
C VAL A 36 4.29 -6.41 -1.51
N VAL A 37 5.51 -6.83 -1.85
CA VAL A 37 6.64 -6.94 -0.94
C VAL A 37 7.62 -5.81 -1.25
N VAL A 38 8.03 -5.09 -0.21
CA VAL A 38 8.98 -3.97 -0.27
C VAL A 38 9.96 -4.08 0.89
N ALA A 39 11.07 -3.35 0.80
CA ALA A 39 11.97 -3.13 1.93
C ALA A 39 11.24 -2.50 3.12
N VAL A 40 11.74 -2.73 4.33
CA VAL A 40 11.14 -2.18 5.56
C VAL A 40 11.22 -0.66 5.56
N GLU A 41 12.36 -0.12 5.13
CA GLU A 41 12.61 1.33 5.04
C GLU A 41 11.65 2.00 4.04
N GLU A 42 11.34 1.30 2.95
CA GLU A 42 10.34 1.74 1.96
C GLU A 42 8.93 1.75 2.57
N TYR A 43 8.57 0.69 3.27
CA TYR A 43 7.29 0.59 3.96
C TYR A 43 7.10 1.68 5.02
N GLU A 44 8.12 1.94 5.85
CA GLU A 44 8.08 2.98 6.87
C GLU A 44 7.89 4.37 6.26
N ARG A 45 8.56 4.68 5.14
CA ARG A 45 8.35 5.95 4.43
C ARG A 45 6.92 6.09 3.92
N LEU A 46 6.35 5.02 3.35
CA LEU A 46 4.97 5.01 2.86
C LEU A 46 3.97 5.17 4.00
N ALA A 47 4.17 4.46 5.11
CA ALA A 47 3.32 4.50 6.28
C ALA A 47 3.34 5.88 6.97
N ALA A 48 4.52 6.51 7.08
CA ALA A 48 4.65 7.86 7.66
C ALA A 48 3.86 8.92 6.87
N GLY A 49 3.82 8.81 5.54
CA GLY A 49 3.03 9.70 4.68
C GLY A 49 1.51 9.44 4.71
N GLN A 50 1.06 8.31 5.26
CA GLN A 50 -0.37 8.04 5.50
C GLN A 50 -0.83 8.63 6.82
N MET A 51 -0.03 8.52 7.89
CA MET A 51 -0.34 9.12 9.20
C MET A 51 -0.55 10.65 9.13
N ASN A 52 0.21 11.34 8.28
CA ASN A 52 0.07 12.79 8.12
C ASN A 52 -1.13 13.22 7.25
N ARG A 53 -1.75 12.30 6.52
CA ARG A 53 -2.97 12.55 5.73
C ARG A 53 -4.23 12.35 6.56
N GLU A 54 -4.23 11.36 7.46
CA GLU A 54 -5.35 11.11 8.38
C GLU A 54 -5.60 12.28 9.34
N THR A 55 -4.57 13.01 9.75
CA THR A 55 -4.70 14.22 10.57
C THR A 55 -5.22 15.45 9.82
N GLN A 56 -5.15 15.49 8.48
CA GLN A 56 -5.62 16.64 7.68
C GLN A 56 -7.05 16.51 7.17
N ASP A 57 -7.56 15.29 6.93
CA ASP A 57 -8.93 15.10 6.43
C ASP A 57 -10.01 15.07 7.54
N GLY A 58 -9.60 15.05 8.83
CA GLY A 58 -10.50 15.09 9.98
C GLY A 58 -11.07 16.47 10.34
N ASP A 59 -10.56 17.56 9.74
CA ASP A 59 -10.95 18.94 10.05
C ASP A 59 -11.72 19.64 8.92
N ARG A 60 -12.55 18.88 8.17
CA ARG A 60 -13.60 19.51 7.35
C ARG A 60 -14.82 19.74 8.26
N PRO A 61 -15.12 20.99 8.66
CA PRO A 61 -16.34 21.25 9.40
C PRO A 61 -17.52 20.84 8.52
N ALA A 62 -18.34 19.92 9.03
CA ALA A 62 -19.60 19.55 8.41
C ALA A 62 -20.40 20.83 8.18
N ALA A 63 -20.51 21.26 6.92
CA ALA A 63 -21.31 22.41 6.53
C ALA A 63 -22.76 22.12 6.93
N LYS A 64 -23.20 22.78 8.02
CA LYS A 64 -24.60 22.77 8.47
C LYS A 64 -25.43 23.47 7.39
N ASN A 65 -26.00 22.70 6.47
CA ASN A 65 -27.04 23.21 5.58
C ASN A 65 -28.30 23.45 6.42
N GLY A 66 -28.42 24.68 6.95
CA GLY A 66 -29.68 25.25 7.39
C GLY A 66 -30.56 25.51 6.18
N GLY A 67 -31.51 24.62 5.93
CA GLY A 67 -32.61 24.85 5.00
C GLY A 67 -33.82 25.36 5.77
N GLU A 68 -34.02 26.68 5.74
CA GLU A 68 -35.32 27.30 6.01
C GLU A 68 -36.41 26.55 5.23
N ARG A 69 -37.45 26.08 5.92
CA ARG A 69 -38.74 25.82 5.28
C ARG A 69 -39.82 26.59 6.02
N LYS A 70 -40.36 27.50 5.23
CA LYS A 70 -41.48 28.41 5.38
C LYS A 70 -42.78 27.68 5.70
#